data_AF-A0A6V1Q1U1-F1
#
_entry.id   AF-A0A6V1Q1U1-F1
#
_cell.length_a   1.000
_cell.length_b   1.000
_cell.length_c   1.000
_cell.angle_alpha   90.00
_cell.angle_beta   90.00
_cell.angle_gamma   90.00
#
_symmetry.space_group_name_H-M   'P 1'
#
loop_
_entity.id
_entity.type
_entity.pdbx_description
1 polymer ?
#
loop_
_entity_poly.entity_id
_entity_poly.type
_entity_poly.pdbx_seq_one_letter_code
_entity_poly.pdbx_strand_id
1 'polypeptide(L)'
;MEASNSNESEQKDDDGAKKKGRVPKGTVVREEYKPMEPGRFDEIKDFYGITDDFKENQLYVRKEGGKALYYVTQTVKDNFLDRLDWASRIQVIKTGLKVFELNTNALENQYRICQEGAAYVIPHIRKRCVQIGAEDFAKMLEGGQLGFDKFSPAFREAVAPLEGGAFVVTLDHEIAKKDPSLFLIAWRSRGQSINLLVSKKELHSRRQQFQHYGLAKSTITEGVLSSSAANGNICEMEETPSTGGASIKDDKKQEEGN
;
A
#
# COMPACT_ATOMS: atom_id res chain seq x y z
N MET A 1 1.67 -50.55 79.03
CA MET A 1 2.55 -49.36 79.10
C MET A 1 2.57 -48.77 77.71
N GLU A 2 2.02 -47.57 77.57
CA GLU A 2 1.86 -46.88 76.29
C GLU A 2 3.19 -46.23 75.86
N ALA A 3 3.34 -46.00 74.57
CA ALA A 3 4.37 -45.14 74.00
C ALA A 3 3.69 -44.06 73.15
N SER A 4 4.05 -42.81 73.41
CA SER A 4 3.41 -41.62 72.82
C SER A 4 4.10 -41.13 71.54
N ASN A 5 3.45 -40.15 70.90
CA ASN A 5 3.93 -39.22 69.88
C ASN A 5 4.00 -39.66 68.40
N SER A 6 2.88 -39.41 67.72
CA SER A 6 2.71 -38.34 66.70
C SER A 6 3.78 -38.13 65.61
N ASN A 7 3.32 -38.10 64.37
CA ASN A 7 3.93 -37.30 63.29
C ASN A 7 2.82 -36.59 62.48
N GLU A 8 3.11 -35.41 61.96
CA GLU A 8 2.14 -34.48 61.37
C GLU A 8 1.66 -34.88 59.96
N SER A 9 0.44 -34.44 59.60
CA SER A 9 -0.07 -34.46 58.23
C SER A 9 -0.12 -33.04 57.67
N GLU A 10 0.87 -32.64 56.88
CA GLU A 10 0.83 -31.38 56.13
C GLU A 10 -0.28 -31.41 55.07
N GLN A 11 -1.09 -30.35 55.07
CA GLN A 11 -2.12 -30.06 54.09
C GLN A 11 -1.50 -29.23 52.95
N LYS A 12 -1.74 -29.60 51.68
CA LYS A 12 -1.32 -28.79 50.52
C LYS A 12 -2.46 -28.63 49.53
N ASP A 13 -2.73 -27.37 49.20
CA ASP A 13 -3.85 -26.93 48.38
C ASP A 13 -3.64 -27.22 46.89
N ASP A 14 -4.73 -27.55 46.19
CA ASP A 14 -4.77 -27.80 44.75
C ASP A 14 -5.08 -26.51 43.98
N ASP A 15 -4.05 -25.86 43.43
CA ASP A 15 -4.21 -24.66 42.60
C ASP A 15 -4.14 -25.02 41.10
N GLY A 16 -5.33 -25.32 40.54
CA GLY A 16 -5.54 -25.95 39.22
C GLY A 16 -5.25 -25.06 37.99
N ALA A 17 -4.00 -24.61 37.83
CA ALA A 17 -3.57 -23.84 36.66
C ALA A 17 -3.64 -24.66 35.36
N LYS A 18 -4.70 -24.45 34.56
CA LYS A 18 -4.90 -25.09 33.23
C LYS A 18 -3.77 -24.75 32.26
N LYS A 19 -2.76 -25.63 32.17
CA LYS A 19 -1.68 -25.56 31.18
C LYS A 19 -2.26 -25.64 29.77
N LYS A 20 -2.06 -24.59 28.96
CA LYS A 20 -2.39 -24.58 27.52
C LYS A 20 -1.57 -25.69 26.84
N GLY A 21 -2.24 -26.75 26.40
CA GLY A 21 -1.60 -27.89 25.75
C GLY A 21 -0.81 -27.47 24.50
N ARG A 22 0.44 -27.91 24.40
CA ARG A 22 1.29 -27.67 23.24
C ARG A 22 0.80 -28.54 22.09
N VAL A 23 0.20 -27.92 21.07
CA VAL A 23 -0.29 -28.62 19.87
C VAL A 23 0.86 -29.42 19.22
N PRO A 24 0.66 -30.70 18.86
CA PRO A 24 1.71 -31.52 18.25
C PRO A 24 2.28 -30.91 16.96
N LYS A 25 3.59 -31.07 16.78
CA LYS A 25 4.32 -30.56 15.62
C LYS A 25 3.94 -31.36 14.38
N GLY A 26 2.99 -30.84 13.60
CA GLY A 26 2.41 -31.51 12.42
C GLY A 26 0.89 -31.40 12.33
N THR A 27 0.19 -31.01 13.41
CA THR A 27 -1.25 -30.74 13.36
C THR A 27 -1.54 -29.49 12.54
N VAL A 28 -2.07 -29.65 11.32
CA VAL A 28 -2.63 -28.55 10.55
C VAL A 28 -3.94 -28.12 11.21
N VAL A 29 -3.87 -27.12 12.08
CA VAL A 29 -5.07 -26.43 12.57
C VAL A 29 -5.72 -25.77 11.36
N ARG A 30 -6.91 -26.25 10.97
CA ARG A 30 -7.70 -25.61 9.92
C ARG A 30 -8.24 -24.28 10.44
N GLU A 31 -7.55 -23.21 10.07
CA GLU A 31 -8.05 -21.85 10.21
C GLU A 31 -9.11 -21.58 9.13
N GLU A 32 -10.28 -21.12 9.55
CA GLU A 32 -11.46 -20.93 8.72
C GLU A 32 -11.83 -19.45 8.67
N TYR A 33 -12.19 -18.96 7.49
CA TYR A 33 -12.65 -17.58 7.31
C TYR A 33 -14.06 -17.44 7.90
N LYS A 34 -14.17 -16.76 9.03
CA LYS A 34 -15.44 -16.41 9.68
C LYS A 34 -15.82 -14.96 9.33
N PRO A 35 -17.12 -14.62 9.28
CA PRO A 35 -17.54 -13.22 9.32
C PRO A 35 -16.91 -12.49 10.51
N MET A 36 -16.61 -11.22 10.32
CA MET A 36 -16.11 -10.33 11.37
C MET A 36 -17.08 -10.24 12.55
N GLU A 37 -16.56 -10.09 13.77
CA GLU A 37 -17.36 -9.95 14.98
C GLU A 37 -18.18 -8.63 14.97
N PRO A 38 -19.46 -8.60 15.38
CA PRO A 38 -20.27 -7.37 15.44
C PRO A 38 -19.64 -6.28 16.32
N GLY A 39 -19.86 -5.01 15.98
CA GLY A 39 -19.31 -3.84 16.68
C GLY A 39 -17.82 -3.57 16.44
N ARG A 40 -17.06 -4.56 15.96
CA ARG A 40 -15.63 -4.45 15.69
C ARG A 40 -15.28 -3.43 14.61
N PHE A 41 -16.22 -3.15 13.71
CA PHE A 41 -16.04 -2.16 12.64
C PHE A 41 -16.30 -0.73 13.08
N ASP A 42 -17.04 -0.51 14.17
CA ASP A 42 -17.46 0.82 14.61
C ASP A 42 -16.25 1.71 14.94
N GLU A 43 -15.25 1.17 15.65
CA GLU A 43 -13.98 1.86 15.92
C GLU A 43 -13.24 2.28 14.63
N ILE A 44 -13.29 1.43 13.59
CA ILE A 44 -12.64 1.68 12.30
C ILE A 44 -13.42 2.75 11.52
N LYS A 45 -14.74 2.61 11.52
CA LYS A 45 -15.71 3.51 10.88
C LYS A 45 -15.61 4.92 11.45
N ASP A 46 -15.55 5.06 12.77
CA ASP A 46 -15.41 6.36 13.44
C ASP A 46 -14.05 7.00 13.20
N PHE A 47 -12.97 6.21 13.26
CA PHE A 47 -11.60 6.71 13.08
C PHE A 47 -11.32 7.23 11.66
N TYR A 48 -11.79 6.52 10.63
CA TYR A 48 -11.63 6.93 9.22
C TYR A 48 -12.84 7.70 8.66
N GLY A 49 -13.94 7.81 9.41
CA GLY A 49 -15.20 8.37 8.92
C GLY A 49 -15.71 7.60 7.70
N ILE A 50 -15.88 6.28 7.81
CA ILE A 50 -16.32 5.44 6.70
C ILE A 50 -17.84 5.59 6.51
N THR A 51 -18.27 5.88 5.28
CA THR A 51 -19.69 5.98 4.90
C THR A 51 -20.43 4.64 5.01
N ASP A 52 -21.72 4.69 5.37
CA ASP A 52 -22.62 3.53 5.47
C ASP A 52 -22.79 2.71 4.18
N ASP A 53 -22.43 3.28 3.01
CA ASP A 53 -22.41 2.55 1.74
C ASP A 53 -21.43 1.38 1.72
N PHE A 54 -20.38 1.42 2.56
CA PHE A 54 -19.36 0.38 2.64
C PHE A 54 -19.93 -0.95 3.16
N LYS A 55 -19.62 -2.05 2.47
CA LYS A 55 -20.17 -3.37 2.77
C LYS A 55 -19.40 -4.08 3.89
N GLU A 56 -19.68 -3.69 5.13
CA GLU A 56 -19.10 -4.32 6.32
C GLU A 56 -19.37 -5.84 6.43
N ASN A 57 -20.50 -6.31 5.89
CA ASN A 57 -20.88 -7.72 5.82
C ASN A 57 -20.02 -8.56 4.86
N GLN A 58 -19.09 -7.92 4.14
CA GLN A 58 -18.07 -8.56 3.29
C GLN A 58 -16.70 -8.63 3.98
N LEU A 59 -16.60 -8.23 5.27
CA LEU A 59 -15.40 -8.35 6.08
C LEU A 59 -15.33 -9.70 6.81
N TYR A 60 -14.25 -10.44 6.59
CA TYR A 60 -13.97 -11.74 7.19
C TYR A 60 -12.65 -11.71 7.97
N VAL A 61 -12.59 -12.56 9.00
CA VAL A 61 -11.38 -12.86 9.78
C VAL A 61 -10.98 -14.32 9.56
N ARG A 62 -9.69 -14.58 9.31
CA ARG A 62 -9.18 -15.96 9.13
C ARG A 62 -9.20 -16.80 10.43
N LYS A 63 -9.39 -16.13 11.56
CA LYS A 63 -9.51 -16.70 12.90
C LYS A 63 -10.26 -15.70 13.77
N GLU A 64 -11.07 -16.20 14.69
CA GLU A 64 -11.72 -15.44 15.75
C GLU A 64 -10.69 -14.63 16.56
N GLY A 65 -10.95 -13.32 16.76
CA GLY A 65 -9.99 -12.37 17.31
C GLY A 65 -8.76 -12.10 16.43
N GLY A 66 -8.77 -12.56 15.17
CA GLY A 66 -7.66 -12.41 14.22
C GLY A 66 -7.42 -10.95 13.86
N LYS A 67 -6.15 -10.52 13.82
CA LYS A 67 -5.77 -9.10 13.68
C LYS A 67 -6.08 -8.47 12.32
N ALA A 68 -6.29 -9.26 11.27
CA ALA A 68 -6.47 -8.79 9.91
C ALA A 68 -7.91 -9.00 9.44
N LEU A 69 -8.48 -7.97 8.83
CA LEU A 69 -9.79 -8.01 8.17
C LEU A 69 -9.59 -8.13 6.65
N TYR A 70 -10.30 -9.07 6.05
CA TYR A 70 -10.26 -9.38 4.63
C TYR A 70 -11.59 -9.03 3.98
N TYR A 71 -11.56 -8.21 2.93
CA TYR A 71 -12.74 -7.90 2.13
C TYR A 71 -12.91 -8.96 1.04
N VAL A 72 -14.11 -9.56 0.98
CA VAL A 72 -14.46 -10.65 0.07
C VAL A 72 -15.63 -10.23 -0.81
N THR A 73 -15.53 -10.42 -2.12
CA THR A 73 -16.62 -10.05 -3.04
C THR A 73 -17.88 -10.87 -2.79
N GLN A 74 -19.07 -10.28 -3.03
CA GLN A 74 -20.36 -10.94 -2.79
C GLN A 74 -20.43 -12.36 -3.40
N THR A 75 -19.92 -12.55 -4.62
CA THR A 75 -19.87 -13.85 -5.28
C THR A 75 -19.05 -14.89 -4.51
N VAL A 76 -17.89 -14.49 -3.96
CA VAL A 76 -17.03 -15.38 -3.16
C VAL A 76 -17.57 -15.53 -1.74
N LYS A 77 -18.33 -14.57 -1.21
CA LYS A 77 -19.08 -14.73 0.02
C LYS A 77 -20.19 -15.79 -0.13
N ASP A 78 -21.14 -15.55 -1.01
CA ASP A 78 -22.39 -16.33 -1.05
C ASP A 78 -22.20 -17.74 -1.63
N ASN A 79 -21.33 -17.88 -2.65
CA ASN A 79 -21.02 -19.21 -3.22
C ASN A 79 -19.87 -19.90 -2.47
N PHE A 80 -18.85 -19.12 -2.09
CA PHE A 80 -17.54 -19.51 -1.54
C PHE A 80 -17.39 -19.60 0.00
N LEU A 81 -18.09 -18.80 0.82
CA LEU A 81 -17.81 -18.70 2.28
C LEU A 81 -18.99 -18.97 3.21
N ASP A 82 -20.22 -18.73 2.77
CA ASP A 82 -21.41 -18.91 3.63
C ASP A 82 -22.10 -20.27 3.44
N ARG A 83 -21.69 -21.04 2.42
CA ARG A 83 -22.25 -22.38 2.17
C ARG A 83 -21.62 -23.43 3.10
N LEU A 84 -22.45 -24.12 3.89
CA LEU A 84 -21.98 -25.06 4.92
C LEU A 84 -21.30 -26.33 4.38
N ASP A 85 -21.47 -26.66 3.10
CA ASP A 85 -21.12 -27.98 2.54
C ASP A 85 -19.72 -28.09 1.92
N TRP A 86 -19.11 -26.97 1.47
CA TRP A 86 -17.71 -26.93 0.99
C TRP A 86 -16.72 -26.56 2.11
N ALA A 87 -17.15 -25.82 3.14
CA ALA A 87 -16.29 -25.32 4.24
C ALA A 87 -15.53 -26.45 4.97
N SER A 88 -16.21 -27.57 5.20
CA SER A 88 -15.61 -28.78 5.78
C SER A 88 -14.69 -29.54 4.82
N ARG A 89 -14.88 -29.38 3.51
CA ARG A 89 -14.21 -30.16 2.44
C ARG A 89 -12.96 -29.49 1.90
N ILE A 90 -12.91 -28.16 1.83
CA ILE A 90 -11.85 -27.37 1.21
C ILE A 90 -11.16 -26.50 2.26
N GLN A 91 -9.82 -26.49 2.28
CA GLN A 91 -9.06 -25.58 3.13
C GLN A 91 -8.72 -24.29 2.38
N VAL A 92 -9.36 -23.18 2.75
CA VAL A 92 -9.09 -21.85 2.18
C VAL A 92 -7.78 -21.29 2.77
N ILE A 93 -6.72 -21.29 1.97
CA ILE A 93 -5.41 -20.74 2.41
C ILE A 93 -5.39 -19.21 2.36
N LYS A 94 -5.96 -18.64 1.30
CA LYS A 94 -6.15 -17.19 1.10
C LYS A 94 -7.45 -16.95 0.34
N THR A 95 -8.19 -15.92 0.74
CA THR A 95 -9.32 -15.37 -0.01
C THR A 95 -9.47 -13.88 0.33
N GLY A 96 -10.13 -13.13 -0.56
CA GLY A 96 -10.32 -11.69 -0.42
C GLY A 96 -9.03 -10.88 -0.51
N LEU A 97 -9.17 -9.58 -0.23
CA LEU A 97 -8.07 -8.62 -0.13
C LEU A 97 -7.92 -8.18 1.32
N LYS A 98 -6.69 -8.11 1.82
CA LYS A 98 -6.44 -7.57 3.16
C LYS A 98 -6.70 -6.06 3.17
N VAL A 99 -7.76 -5.62 3.86
CA VAL A 99 -8.18 -4.20 3.90
C VAL A 99 -7.77 -3.49 5.18
N PHE A 100 -7.80 -4.17 6.33
CA PHE A 100 -7.41 -3.60 7.62
C PHE A 100 -6.53 -4.55 8.42
N GLU A 101 -5.67 -3.98 9.27
CA GLU A 101 -4.85 -4.73 10.21
C GLU A 101 -4.66 -3.98 11.52
N LEU A 102 -4.98 -4.65 12.62
CA LEU A 102 -4.79 -4.16 13.98
C LEU A 102 -3.29 -4.02 14.30
N ASN A 103 -2.86 -2.79 14.58
CA ASN A 103 -1.48 -2.49 14.96
C ASN A 103 -1.26 -2.66 16.47
N THR A 104 -0.97 -3.88 16.94
CA THR A 104 -0.77 -4.16 18.38
C THR A 104 0.49 -3.56 19.00
N ASN A 105 1.27 -2.78 18.25
CA ASN A 105 2.41 -2.02 18.78
C ASN A 105 2.03 -0.54 19.03
N ALA A 106 0.82 -0.11 18.66
CA ALA A 106 0.28 1.17 19.05
C ALA A 106 -0.34 1.08 20.46
N LEU A 107 -0.13 2.11 21.28
CA LEU A 107 -0.70 2.22 22.64
C LEU A 107 -2.24 2.27 22.63
N GLU A 108 -2.83 2.61 21.50
CA GLU A 108 -4.25 2.46 21.20
C GLU A 108 -4.37 1.35 20.15
N ASN A 109 -5.38 0.48 20.25
CA ASN A 109 -5.61 -0.66 19.36
C ASN A 109 -6.09 -0.22 17.95
N GLN A 110 -5.29 0.58 17.25
CA GLN A 110 -5.67 1.19 15.98
C GLN A 110 -5.51 0.22 14.80
N TYR A 111 -6.56 0.13 13.97
CA TYR A 111 -6.46 -0.52 12.67
C TYR A 111 -5.77 0.39 11.66
N ARG A 112 -4.71 -0.10 11.00
CA ARG A 112 -4.22 0.51 9.75
C ARG A 112 -5.02 -0.02 8.57
N ILE A 113 -5.26 0.83 7.58
CA ILE A 113 -5.61 0.38 6.23
C ILE A 113 -4.41 -0.38 5.65
N CYS A 114 -4.67 -1.48 4.95
CA CYS A 114 -3.67 -2.21 4.19
C CYS A 114 -3.72 -1.77 2.73
N GLN A 115 -2.55 -1.43 2.19
CA GLN A 115 -2.36 -0.91 0.82
C GLN A 115 -2.99 -1.82 -0.27
N GLU A 116 -2.96 -3.15 -0.06
CA GLU A 116 -3.57 -4.17 -0.94
C GLU A 116 -5.08 -3.97 -1.15
N GLY A 117 -5.84 -3.71 -0.08
CA GLY A 117 -7.29 -3.51 -0.13
C GLY A 117 -7.72 -2.03 -0.15
N ALA A 118 -6.79 -1.09 0.02
CA ALA A 118 -7.07 0.33 0.21
C ALA A 118 -7.96 0.93 -0.90
N ALA A 119 -7.79 0.53 -2.16
CA ALA A 119 -8.60 1.01 -3.29
C ALA A 119 -10.12 0.78 -3.12
N TYR A 120 -10.53 -0.25 -2.38
CA TYR A 120 -11.94 -0.55 -2.08
C TYR A 120 -12.49 0.24 -0.89
N VAL A 121 -11.61 0.76 -0.01
CA VAL A 121 -12.01 1.47 1.21
C VAL A 121 -11.97 3.00 0.98
N ILE A 122 -10.96 3.50 0.27
CA ILE A 122 -10.73 4.94 0.04
C ILE A 122 -11.96 5.71 -0.47
N PRO A 123 -12.78 5.20 -1.42
CA PRO A 123 -14.00 5.88 -1.87
C PRO A 123 -15.01 6.17 -0.75
N HIS A 124 -14.95 5.43 0.36
CA HIS A 124 -15.85 5.53 1.51
C HIS A 124 -15.24 6.33 2.69
N ILE A 125 -13.95 6.67 2.66
CA ILE A 125 -13.26 7.40 3.74
C ILE A 125 -13.58 8.89 3.68
N ARG A 126 -13.87 9.52 4.83
CA ARG A 126 -14.15 10.97 4.96
C ARG A 126 -13.26 11.71 5.96
N LYS A 127 -12.54 10.99 6.84
CA LYS A 127 -11.51 11.55 7.75
C LYS A 127 -10.13 11.01 7.37
N ARG A 128 -9.06 11.65 7.84
CA ARG A 128 -7.67 11.16 7.65
C ARG A 128 -7.30 10.90 6.18
N CYS A 129 -7.81 11.71 5.25
CA CYS A 129 -7.37 11.76 3.86
C CYS A 129 -6.73 13.11 3.60
N VAL A 130 -5.50 13.12 3.08
CA VAL A 130 -4.72 14.34 2.82
C VAL A 130 -4.34 14.37 1.34
N GLN A 131 -4.69 15.46 0.67
CA GLN A 131 -4.27 15.73 -0.71
C GLN A 131 -2.93 16.46 -0.70
N ILE A 132 -1.98 16.05 -1.55
CA ILE A 132 -0.61 16.57 -1.56
C ILE A 132 -0.11 16.85 -2.97
N GLY A 133 0.70 17.89 -3.12
CA GLY A 133 1.33 18.22 -4.40
C GLY A 133 2.36 17.18 -4.86
N ALA A 134 2.64 17.16 -6.17
CA ALA A 134 3.54 16.20 -6.81
C ALA A 134 4.94 16.12 -6.17
N GLU A 135 5.50 17.24 -5.71
CA GLU A 135 6.84 17.25 -5.08
C GLU A 135 6.89 16.46 -3.77
N ASP A 136 5.90 16.63 -2.90
CA ASP A 136 5.82 15.90 -1.63
C ASP A 136 5.44 14.43 -1.87
N PHE A 137 4.64 14.15 -2.91
CA PHE A 137 4.33 12.78 -3.33
C PHE A 137 5.60 12.07 -3.85
N ALA A 138 6.45 12.75 -4.61
CA ALA A 138 7.74 12.22 -5.07
C ALA A 138 8.67 11.88 -3.90
N LYS A 139 8.76 12.73 -2.87
CA LYS A 139 9.52 12.45 -1.63
C LYS A 139 8.95 11.23 -0.90
N MET A 140 7.62 11.10 -0.81
CA MET A 140 7.02 9.90 -0.25
C MET A 140 7.38 8.64 -1.06
N LEU A 141 7.42 8.71 -2.39
CA LEU A 141 7.82 7.58 -3.22
C LEU A 141 9.26 7.10 -2.99
N GLU A 142 10.13 7.83 -2.30
CA GLU A 142 11.43 7.34 -1.81
C GLU A 142 11.26 6.20 -0.78
N GLY A 143 10.23 6.30 0.06
CA GLY A 143 9.85 5.31 1.07
C GLY A 143 10.50 5.50 2.45
N GLY A 144 10.11 4.62 3.38
CA GLY A 144 10.65 4.60 4.75
C GLY A 144 10.02 5.65 5.67
N GLN A 145 10.81 6.12 6.64
CA GLN A 145 10.41 7.13 7.62
C GLN A 145 11.00 8.49 7.24
N LEU A 146 10.13 9.49 7.12
CA LEU A 146 10.46 10.86 6.72
C LEU A 146 10.08 11.83 7.85
N GLY A 147 10.95 12.80 8.13
CA GLY A 147 10.66 13.90 9.05
C GLY A 147 9.73 14.94 8.40
N PHE A 148 8.95 15.64 9.23
CA PHE A 148 8.02 16.68 8.74
C PHE A 148 8.75 17.83 8.02
N ASP A 149 10.00 18.10 8.41
CA ASP A 149 10.91 19.09 7.83
C ASP A 149 11.16 18.91 6.32
N LYS A 150 11.04 17.67 5.81
CA LYS A 150 11.24 17.37 4.38
C LYS A 150 10.09 17.84 3.50
N PHE A 151 8.92 18.13 4.07
CA PHE A 151 7.69 18.41 3.33
C PHE A 151 7.31 19.89 3.30
N SER A 152 6.46 20.27 2.34
CA SER A 152 5.95 21.63 2.23
C SER A 152 5.24 22.11 3.52
N PRO A 153 5.15 23.43 3.74
CA PRO A 153 4.32 23.98 4.83
C PRO A 153 2.86 23.53 4.75
N ALA A 154 2.28 23.53 3.54
CA ALA A 154 0.89 23.12 3.29
C ALA A 154 0.62 21.67 3.71
N PHE A 155 1.53 20.74 3.37
CA PHE A 155 1.40 19.35 3.81
C PHE A 155 1.50 19.21 5.35
N ARG A 156 2.44 19.93 5.98
CA ARG A 156 2.58 19.92 7.44
C ARG A 156 1.33 20.44 8.13
N GLU A 157 0.73 21.50 7.62
CA GLU A 157 -0.53 22.07 8.11
C GLU A 157 -1.70 21.08 7.95
N ALA A 158 -1.84 20.45 6.79
CA ALA A 158 -2.89 19.47 6.53
C ALA A 158 -2.76 18.19 7.40
N VAL A 159 -1.53 17.79 7.76
CA VAL A 159 -1.28 16.64 8.65
C VAL A 159 -1.35 17.01 10.13
N ALA A 160 -1.07 18.26 10.51
CA ALA A 160 -1.02 18.75 11.89
C ALA A 160 -2.25 18.40 12.78
N PRO A 161 -3.52 18.49 12.32
CA PRO A 161 -4.67 18.13 13.14
C PRO A 161 -4.90 16.61 13.29
N LEU A 162 -4.21 15.77 12.52
CA LEU A 162 -4.40 14.32 12.61
C LEU A 162 -3.76 13.74 13.86
N GLU A 163 -4.47 12.87 14.59
CA GLU A 163 -3.85 12.12 15.69
C GLU A 163 -2.82 11.10 15.17
N GLY A 164 -2.02 10.52 16.06
CA GLY A 164 -1.14 9.40 15.70
C GLY A 164 -1.93 8.25 15.09
N GLY A 165 -1.42 7.62 14.03
CA GLY A 165 -2.09 6.52 13.34
C GLY A 165 -2.01 6.57 11.82
N ALA A 166 -2.63 5.60 11.16
CA ALA A 166 -2.65 5.51 9.70
C ALA A 166 -3.59 6.54 9.05
N PHE A 167 -3.21 7.04 7.88
CA PHE A 167 -3.96 7.99 7.07
C PHE A 167 -3.70 7.77 5.58
N VAL A 168 -4.61 8.24 4.73
CA VAL A 168 -4.52 8.14 3.28
C VAL A 168 -3.86 9.41 2.73
N VAL A 169 -2.90 9.23 1.85
CA VAL A 169 -2.29 10.29 1.05
C VAL A 169 -2.75 10.12 -0.39
N THR A 170 -3.30 11.17 -0.98
CA THR A 170 -3.70 11.22 -2.40
C THR A 170 -2.97 12.37 -3.10
N LEU A 171 -2.72 12.22 -4.39
CA LEU A 171 -2.09 13.26 -5.19
C LEU A 171 -3.12 14.35 -5.58
N ASP A 172 -2.82 15.61 -5.28
CA ASP A 172 -3.54 16.77 -5.81
C ASP A 172 -3.04 17.07 -7.24
N HIS A 173 -3.65 16.40 -8.22
CA HIS A 173 -3.36 16.61 -9.65
C HIS A 173 -4.51 16.09 -10.52
N GLU A 174 -4.73 16.68 -11.70
CA GLU A 174 -5.73 16.22 -12.68
C GLU A 174 -5.58 14.74 -13.07
N ILE A 175 -4.37 14.19 -12.95
CA ILE A 175 -4.09 12.78 -13.23
C ILE A 175 -4.71 11.87 -12.15
N ALA A 176 -4.75 12.29 -10.88
CA ALA A 176 -5.39 11.51 -9.82
C ALA A 176 -6.92 11.43 -9.98
N LYS A 177 -7.53 12.38 -10.70
CA LYS A 177 -8.95 12.32 -11.09
C LYS A 177 -9.22 11.28 -12.19
N LYS A 178 -8.22 11.04 -13.05
CA LYS A 178 -8.28 10.03 -14.14
C LYS A 178 -7.86 8.64 -13.67
N ASP A 179 -6.87 8.58 -12.79
CA ASP A 179 -6.37 7.36 -12.14
C ASP A 179 -6.43 7.53 -10.60
N PRO A 180 -7.53 7.13 -9.96
CA PRO A 180 -7.67 7.19 -8.51
C PRO A 180 -6.80 6.16 -7.78
N SER A 181 -5.98 5.35 -8.46
CA SER A 181 -5.03 4.42 -7.83
C SER A 181 -3.76 5.11 -7.30
N LEU A 182 -3.53 6.39 -7.62
CA LEU A 182 -2.41 7.20 -7.11
C LEU A 182 -2.63 7.65 -5.66
N PHE A 183 -2.58 6.68 -4.75
CA PHE A 183 -2.59 6.89 -3.30
C PHE A 183 -1.47 6.11 -2.61
N LEU A 184 -1.12 6.57 -1.40
CA LEU A 184 -0.20 5.90 -0.49
C LEU A 184 -0.85 5.84 0.90
N ILE A 185 -0.77 4.70 1.58
CA ILE A 185 -1.10 4.64 3.01
C ILE A 185 0.15 5.01 3.83
N ALA A 186 0.00 6.00 4.70
CA ALA A 186 1.04 6.50 5.60
C ALA A 186 0.64 6.33 7.07
N TRP A 187 1.61 6.33 7.97
CA TRP A 187 1.42 6.33 9.42
C TRP A 187 2.04 7.59 10.01
N ARG A 188 1.22 8.44 10.66
CA ARG A 188 1.71 9.56 11.46
C ARG A 188 2.16 9.03 12.83
N SER A 189 3.42 9.27 13.17
CA SER A 189 3.96 9.01 14.51
C SER A 189 3.45 10.06 15.51
N ARG A 190 3.61 9.80 16.83
CA ARG A 190 3.37 10.82 17.86
C ARG A 190 4.41 11.97 17.81
N GLY A 191 5.61 11.70 17.30
CA GLY A 191 6.61 12.71 16.96
C GLY A 191 6.45 13.28 15.54
N GLN A 192 7.34 14.18 15.16
CA GLN A 192 7.37 14.87 13.84
C GLN A 192 7.88 13.97 12.71
N SER A 193 7.35 12.74 12.58
CA SER A 193 7.73 11.80 11.52
C SER A 193 6.55 11.00 10.96
N ILE A 194 6.69 10.63 9.69
CA ILE A 194 5.72 9.86 8.90
C ILE A 194 6.42 8.62 8.37
N ASN A 195 5.81 7.45 8.55
CA ASN A 195 6.33 6.20 8.01
C ASN A 195 5.34 5.64 6.98
N LEU A 196 5.83 5.27 5.80
CA LEU A 196 4.98 4.72 4.75
C LEU A 196 4.69 3.23 4.95
N LEU A 197 3.44 2.85 4.72
CA LEU A 197 2.92 1.49 4.91
C LEU A 197 2.80 0.73 3.57
N VAL A 198 3.71 1.03 2.65
CA VAL A 198 3.74 0.51 1.27
C VAL A 198 4.97 -0.39 1.09
N SER A 199 4.80 -1.52 0.41
CA SER A 199 5.91 -2.46 0.19
C SER A 199 6.98 -1.89 -0.76
N LYS A 200 8.25 -2.28 -0.62
CA LYS A 200 9.33 -1.83 -1.54
C LYS A 200 9.02 -2.13 -3.01
N LYS A 201 8.38 -3.26 -3.30
CA LYS A 201 7.96 -3.66 -4.66
C LYS A 201 6.88 -2.73 -5.20
N GLU A 202 5.90 -2.39 -4.37
CA GLU A 202 4.82 -1.49 -4.78
C GLU A 202 5.30 -0.04 -4.89
N LEU A 203 6.14 0.46 -3.98
CA LEU A 203 6.78 1.79 -4.12
C LEU A 203 7.53 1.92 -5.45
N HIS A 204 8.22 0.87 -5.90
CA HIS A 204 8.88 0.85 -7.20
C HIS A 204 7.88 0.98 -8.37
N SER A 205 6.79 0.20 -8.34
CA SER A 205 5.72 0.28 -9.34
C SER A 205 5.00 1.63 -9.35
N ARG A 206 4.67 2.19 -8.17
CA ARG A 206 4.08 3.52 -8.03
C ARG A 206 5.02 4.63 -8.51
N ARG A 207 6.34 4.47 -8.34
CA ARG A 207 7.35 5.41 -8.87
C ARG A 207 7.41 5.36 -10.40
N GLN A 208 7.36 4.19 -11.01
CA GLN A 208 7.27 4.05 -12.47
C GLN A 208 5.98 4.67 -13.02
N GLN A 209 4.84 4.42 -12.37
CA GLN A 209 3.54 5.02 -12.71
C GLN A 209 3.60 6.55 -12.63
N PHE A 210 4.15 7.10 -11.54
CA PHE A 210 4.33 8.55 -11.34
C PHE A 210 5.28 9.19 -12.37
N GLN A 211 6.34 8.48 -12.77
CA GLN A 211 7.25 8.90 -13.85
C GLN A 211 6.58 8.86 -15.23
N HIS A 212 5.82 7.81 -15.53
CA HIS A 212 5.06 7.67 -16.78
C HIS A 212 4.05 8.83 -16.97
N TYR A 213 3.47 9.32 -15.87
CA TYR A 213 2.60 10.48 -15.85
C TYR A 213 3.31 11.85 -15.98
N GLY A 214 4.64 11.89 -16.15
CA GLY A 214 5.41 13.13 -16.29
C GLY A 214 5.48 13.97 -15.01
N LEU A 215 5.12 13.40 -13.85
CA LEU A 215 5.05 14.12 -12.56
C LEU A 215 6.38 14.16 -11.83
N ALA A 216 7.31 13.26 -12.17
CA ALA A 216 8.69 13.41 -11.78
C ALA A 216 9.30 14.58 -12.56
N LYS A 217 9.83 15.59 -11.86
CA LYS A 217 10.65 16.62 -12.50
C LYS A 217 11.77 15.95 -13.28
N SER A 218 11.72 16.05 -14.61
CA SER A 218 12.87 15.75 -15.44
C SER A 218 13.94 16.79 -15.09
N THR A 219 15.00 16.38 -14.42
CA THR A 219 16.21 17.20 -14.27
C THR A 219 16.93 17.26 -15.62
N ILE A 220 16.30 17.91 -16.61
CA ILE A 220 17.02 18.49 -17.73
C ILE A 220 17.65 19.75 -17.16
N THR A 221 18.95 19.69 -16.93
CA THR A 221 19.75 20.88 -16.69
C THR A 221 19.75 21.73 -17.95
N GLU A 222 18.85 22.71 -18.04
CA GLU A 222 19.01 23.83 -18.97
C GLU A 222 20.22 24.66 -18.51
N GLY A 223 21.38 24.30 -19.06
CA GLY A 223 22.60 25.05 -18.98
C GLY A 223 23.37 24.85 -20.29
N VAL A 224 23.95 25.95 -20.78
CA VAL A 224 24.68 26.12 -22.06
C VAL A 224 23.86 26.83 -23.16
N LEU A 225 24.19 28.14 -23.28
CA LEU A 225 24.03 29.07 -24.42
C LEU A 225 22.78 29.95 -24.52
N SER A 226 22.77 31.01 -23.70
CA SER A 226 22.30 32.35 -24.11
C SER A 226 23.50 33.21 -24.54
N SER A 227 23.61 33.52 -25.84
CA SER A 227 24.39 34.58 -26.52
C SER A 227 24.64 34.15 -27.97
N SER A 228 24.57 34.98 -29.01
CA SER A 228 24.29 36.43 -29.15
C SER A 228 23.88 36.74 -30.61
N ALA A 229 23.22 37.88 -30.84
CA ALA A 229 23.00 38.57 -32.13
C ALA A 229 22.26 37.78 -33.26
N ALA A 230 21.06 38.18 -33.69
CA ALA A 230 20.71 39.42 -34.41
C ALA A 230 21.23 39.49 -35.86
N ASN A 231 20.42 39.03 -36.81
CA ASN A 231 19.73 39.89 -37.80
C ASN A 231 18.85 39.04 -38.71
N GLY A 232 17.76 39.61 -39.23
CA GLY A 232 16.78 38.87 -40.02
C GLY A 232 16.99 38.96 -41.53
N ASN A 233 16.13 38.19 -42.22
CA ASN A 233 15.30 38.61 -43.35
C ASN A 233 15.48 37.84 -44.68
N ILE A 234 14.33 37.67 -45.36
CA ILE A 234 14.09 37.34 -46.78
C ILE A 234 14.13 35.85 -47.21
N CYS A 235 13.17 35.56 -48.09
CA CYS A 235 12.78 34.29 -48.70
C CYS A 235 13.54 33.95 -50.00
N GLU A 236 13.33 32.70 -50.42
CA GLU A 236 13.13 32.24 -51.80
C GLU A 236 14.28 32.18 -52.84
N MET A 237 14.28 31.00 -53.49
CA MET A 237 14.35 30.78 -54.95
C MET A 237 15.70 30.50 -55.66
N GLU A 238 15.62 29.40 -56.44
CA GLU A 238 16.21 29.12 -57.77
C GLU A 238 17.64 28.52 -57.92
N GLU A 239 17.62 27.33 -58.52
CA GLU A 239 18.48 26.74 -59.57
C GLU A 239 20.02 26.62 -59.48
N THR A 240 20.47 25.42 -59.88
CA THR A 240 21.85 25.05 -60.27
C THR A 240 22.13 25.46 -61.73
N PRO A 241 23.40 25.58 -62.18
CA PRO A 241 23.98 24.41 -62.90
C PRO A 241 25.54 24.29 -62.92
N SER A 242 26.04 23.08 -63.26
CA SER A 242 27.30 22.78 -64.01
C SER A 242 28.66 23.27 -63.42
N THR A 243 29.83 22.62 -63.48
CA THR A 243 30.48 21.54 -64.27
C THR A 243 31.74 21.11 -63.48
N GLY A 244 32.45 19.98 -63.61
CA GLY A 244 32.35 18.76 -64.43
C GLY A 244 33.74 18.15 -64.67
N GLY A 245 33.86 16.82 -64.85
CA GLY A 245 35.14 16.08 -65.02
C GLY A 245 35.42 15.09 -63.87
N ALA A 246 35.24 13.76 -63.93
CA ALA A 246 35.26 12.72 -64.98
C ALA A 246 36.59 11.93 -65.09
N SER A 247 36.60 10.69 -64.55
CA SER A 247 37.35 9.48 -64.97
C SER A 247 37.15 8.43 -63.86
N ILE A 248 36.22 7.47 -63.96
CA ILE A 248 36.23 6.26 -64.81
C ILE A 248 37.47 5.38 -64.57
N LYS A 249 37.22 4.23 -63.91
CA LYS A 249 37.64 2.91 -64.40
C LYS A 249 36.79 1.82 -63.75
N ASP A 250 36.01 1.12 -64.57
CA ASP A 250 35.34 -0.12 -64.24
C ASP A 250 36.35 -1.25 -63.97
N ASP A 251 35.98 -2.24 -63.15
CA ASP A 251 35.83 -3.59 -63.71
C ASP A 251 34.93 -4.51 -62.87
N LYS A 252 34.37 -5.50 -63.57
CA LYS A 252 33.51 -6.62 -63.19
C LYS A 252 34.05 -7.47 -62.00
N LYS A 253 33.30 -8.37 -61.33
CA LYS A 253 32.21 -9.30 -61.76
C LYS A 253 31.61 -10.02 -60.53
N GLN A 254 30.39 -10.61 -60.66
CA GLN A 254 29.90 -11.95 -60.17
C GLN A 254 30.45 -12.60 -58.87
N GLU A 255 29.73 -13.43 -58.09
CA GLU A 255 28.37 -14.00 -58.15
C GLU A 255 27.93 -14.57 -56.77
N GLU A 256 26.74 -15.14 -56.76
CA GLU A 256 25.96 -15.83 -55.73
C GLU A 256 26.63 -16.91 -54.84
N GLY A 257 25.95 -17.26 -53.74
CA GLY A 257 26.12 -18.50 -52.96
C GLY A 257 26.88 -18.30 -51.63
N ASN A 258 26.40 -18.79 -50.48
CA ASN A 258 25.21 -19.61 -50.17
C ASN A 258 24.84 -19.44 -48.69
#